data_AF-A0A2I0HFE7-F1
#
_entry.id   AF-A0A2I0HFE7-F1
#
_cell.length_a   1.000
_cell.length_b   1.000
_cell.length_c   1.000
_cell.angle_alpha   90.00
_cell.angle_beta   90.00
_cell.angle_gamma   90.00
#
_symmetry.space_group_name_H-M   'P 1'
#
loop_
_entity.id
_entity.type
_entity.pdbx_description
1 polymer ?
#
loop_
_entity_poly.entity_id
_entity_poly.type
_entity_poly.pdbx_seq_one_letter_code
_entity_poly.pdbx_strand_id
1 'polypeptide(L)'
;MNVDLNRIRPSKTAVRAFDGSRREVNGEIDLLIDVGPCSFSVTFQVLDIPNAFSLLLGRPWIHSAGAIPSSLHQKVKFTVEEKIIT
;
A
#
# COMPACT_ATOMS: atom_id res chain seq x y z
N MET A 1 -2.59 -12.45 6.78
CA MET A 1 -1.20 -11.95 6.72
C MET A 1 -0.63 -12.05 8.12
N ASN A 2 0.55 -12.65 8.33
CA ASN A 2 1.14 -12.74 9.66
C ASN A 2 1.98 -11.48 9.89
N VAL A 3 1.36 -10.45 10.49
CA VAL A 3 2.00 -9.16 10.77
C VAL A 3 2.16 -9.01 12.27
N ASP A 4 3.39 -8.73 12.71
CA ASP A 4 3.65 -8.38 14.10
C ASP A 4 3.12 -6.97 14.40
N LEU A 5 1.99 -6.90 15.09
CA LEU A 5 1.32 -5.65 15.44
C LEU A 5 2.12 -4.81 16.46
N ASN A 6 3.12 -5.39 17.14
CA ASN A 6 4.00 -4.62 18.04
C ASN A 6 4.89 -3.63 17.28
N ARG A 7 5.01 -3.77 15.95
CA ARG A 7 5.76 -2.86 15.08
C ARG A 7 4.96 -1.62 14.67
N ILE A 8 3.69 -1.51 15.08
CA ILE A 8 2.88 -0.34 14.80
C ILE A 8 3.41 0.84 15.61
N ARG A 9 3.69 1.93 14.91
CA ARG A 9 4.16 3.19 15.50
C ARG A 9 2.99 4.16 15.61
N PRO A 10 2.89 4.97 16.67
CA PRO A 10 1.88 6.02 16.78
C PRO A 10 1.97 6.99 15.60
N SER A 11 0.82 7.35 15.03
CA SER A 11 0.71 8.37 13.99
C SER A 11 -0.44 9.32 14.32
N LYS A 12 -0.29 10.60 13.94
CA LYS A 12 -1.33 11.63 14.07
C LYS A 12 -2.06 11.87 12.75
N THR A 13 -1.87 10.96 11.79
CA THR A 13 -2.48 11.05 10.47
C THR A 13 -3.97 10.76 10.56
N ALA A 14 -4.77 11.55 9.85
CA ALA A 14 -6.17 11.25 9.62
C ALA A 14 -6.40 10.97 8.13
N VAL A 15 -7.19 9.95 7.85
CA VAL A 15 -7.64 9.62 6.50
C VAL A 15 -9.08 10.10 6.32
N ARG A 16 -9.43 10.41 5.07
CA ARG A 16 -10.81 10.68 4.67
C ARG A 16 -11.30 9.54 3.79
N ALA A 17 -12.38 8.90 4.20
CA ALA A 17 -13.03 7.85 3.43
C ALA A 17 -13.85 8.45 2.28
N PHE A 18 -14.31 7.58 1.38
CA PHE A 18 -15.09 7.99 0.19
C PHE A 18 -16.41 8.67 0.55
N ASP A 19 -17.04 8.27 1.65
CA ASP A 19 -18.25 8.88 2.21
C ASP A 19 -18.01 10.27 2.85
N GLY A 20 -16.78 10.76 2.80
CA GLY A 20 -16.36 12.03 3.41
C GLY A 20 -16.06 11.94 4.90
N SER A 21 -16.27 10.80 5.56
CA SER A 21 -15.95 10.62 6.97
C SER A 21 -14.43 10.73 7.21
N ARG A 22 -14.05 11.42 8.28
CA ARG A 22 -12.66 11.51 8.73
C ARG A 22 -12.41 10.46 9.81
N ARG A 23 -11.32 9.72 9.70
CA ARG A 23 -10.90 8.70 10.68
C ARG A 23 -9.44 8.89 11.02
N GLU A 24 -9.12 8.87 12.31
CA GLU A 24 -7.73 8.78 12.76
C GLU A 24 -7.20 7.39 12.45
N VAL A 25 -5.93 7.30 12.05
CA VAL A 25 -5.27 6.01 11.88
C VAL A 25 -4.89 5.44 13.25
N ASN A 26 -4.93 4.12 13.40
CA ASN A 26 -4.46 3.44 14.62
C ASN A 26 -2.94 3.56 14.77
N GLY A 27 -2.23 3.76 13.66
CA GLY A 27 -0.79 3.97 13.61
C GLY A 27 -0.25 3.71 12.20
N GLU A 28 1.06 3.57 12.12
CA GLU A 28 1.78 3.26 10.88
C GLU A 28 2.69 2.06 11.06
N ILE A 29 2.84 1.26 10.01
CA ILE A 29 3.70 0.08 10.01
C ILE A 29 4.49 -0.02 8.71
N ASP A 30 5.77 -0.34 8.81
CA ASP A 30 6.58 -0.67 7.63
C ASP A 30 6.49 -2.16 7.35
N LEU A 31 6.02 -2.49 6.16
CA LEU A 31 5.90 -3.86 5.66
C LEU A 31 6.75 -4.02 4.41
N LEU A 32 7.47 -5.14 4.35
CA LEU A 32 8.03 -5.64 3.10
C LEU A 32 6.92 -6.40 2.37
N ILE A 33 6.58 -5.97 1.17
CA ILE A 33 5.59 -6.63 0.32
C ILE A 33 6.26 -7.14 -0.95
N ASP A 34 5.88 -8.33 -1.38
CA ASP A 34 6.30 -8.88 -2.66
C ASP A 34 5.22 -8.59 -3.71
N VAL A 35 5.62 -7.94 -4.80
CA VAL A 35 4.79 -7.67 -5.98
C VAL A 35 5.52 -8.22 -7.18
N GLY A 36 5.00 -9.32 -7.74
CA GLY A 36 5.71 -10.10 -8.75
C GLY A 36 7.08 -10.55 -8.23
N PRO A 37 8.18 -10.37 -8.99
CA PRO A 37 9.53 -10.75 -8.57
C PRO A 37 10.25 -9.68 -7.72
N CYS A 38 9.56 -8.63 -7.27
CA CYS A 38 10.17 -7.51 -6.56
C CYS A 38 9.61 -7.34 -5.14
N SER A 39 10.50 -7.03 -4.21
CA SER A 39 10.13 -6.69 -2.83
C SER A 39 10.19 -5.18 -2.61
N PHE A 40 9.16 -4.61 -1.99
CA PHE A 40 9.05 -3.19 -1.68
C PHE A 40 8.87 -2.97 -0.20
N SER A 41 9.69 -2.09 0.40
CA SER A 41 9.43 -1.60 1.76
C SER A 41 8.42 -0.45 1.69
N VAL A 42 7.26 -0.63 2.30
CA VAL A 42 6.14 0.32 2.22
C VAL A 42 5.63 0.65 3.61
N THR A 43 5.51 1.94 3.91
CA THR A 43 4.84 2.41 5.12
C THR A 43 3.33 2.45 4.88
N PHE A 44 2.59 1.64 5.64
CA PHE A 44 1.13 1.59 5.62
C PHE A 44 0.53 2.33 6.80
N GLN A 45 -0.61 2.97 6.55
CA GLN A 45 -1.50 3.48 7.59
C GLN A 45 -2.41 2.33 8.05
N VAL A 46 -2.46 2.09 9.37
CA VAL A 46 -3.27 1.02 9.96
C VAL A 46 -4.63 1.58 10.34
N LEU A 47 -5.68 0.92 9.88
CA LEU A 47 -7.08 1.29 10.15
C LEU A 47 -7.85 0.06 10.62
N ASP A 48 -8.55 0.18 11.74
CA ASP A 48 -9.51 -0.82 12.19
C ASP A 48 -10.90 -0.53 11.65
N ILE A 49 -11.18 -1.00 10.42
CA ILE A 49 -12.45 -0.79 9.73
C ILE A 49 -12.90 -2.07 9.02
N PRO A 50 -14.22 -2.35 8.92
CA PRO A 50 -14.72 -3.38 8.03
C PRO A 50 -14.39 -3.01 6.58
N ASN A 51 -13.49 -3.75 5.93
CA ASN A 51 -13.10 -3.52 4.55
C ASN A 51 -13.03 -4.84 3.76
N ALA A 52 -13.07 -4.73 2.44
CA ALA A 52 -12.93 -5.87 1.53
C ALA A 52 -11.46 -6.18 1.17
N PHE A 53 -10.51 -5.37 1.65
CA PHE A 53 -9.11 -5.40 1.21
C PHE A 53 -8.15 -5.24 2.39
N SER A 54 -7.16 -6.12 2.51
CA SER A 54 -6.17 -6.07 3.60
C SER A 54 -5.14 -4.96 3.45
N LEU A 55 -4.77 -4.59 2.22
CA LEU A 55 -3.73 -3.60 1.92
C LEU A 55 -4.17 -2.73 0.74
N LEU A 56 -3.89 -1.43 0.80
CA LEU A 56 -4.17 -0.47 -0.27
C LEU A 56 -2.88 0.23 -0.69
N LEU A 57 -2.46 -0.02 -1.93
CA LEU A 57 -1.32 0.66 -2.54
C LEU A 57 -1.79 1.91 -3.27
N GLY A 58 -1.57 3.06 -2.64
CA GLY A 58 -1.94 4.36 -3.18
C GLY A 58 -0.94 4.89 -4.21
N ARG A 59 -1.25 6.09 -4.72
CA ARG A 59 -0.36 6.86 -5.61
C ARG A 59 1.09 6.99 -5.13
N PRO A 60 1.38 7.21 -3.82
CA PRO A 60 2.77 7.30 -3.36
C PRO A 60 3.60 6.05 -3.70
N TRP A 61 3.03 4.86 -3.49
CA TRP A 61 3.70 3.61 -3.85
C TRP A 61 3.81 3.46 -5.37
N ILE A 62 2.74 3.75 -6.12
CA ILE A 62 2.74 3.64 -7.59
C ILE A 62 3.86 4.49 -8.20
N HIS A 63 4.00 5.74 -7.75
CA HIS A 63 5.05 6.62 -8.25
C HIS A 63 6.45 6.17 -7.81
N SER A 64 6.61 5.81 -6.54
CA SER A 64 7.91 5.37 -6.01
C SER A 64 8.42 4.09 -6.66
N ALA A 65 7.52 3.16 -6.98
CA ALA A 65 7.86 1.89 -7.62
C ALA A 65 8.02 2.00 -9.14
N GLY A 66 7.73 3.16 -9.74
CA GLY A 66 7.60 3.28 -11.20
C GLY A 66 6.52 2.35 -11.76
N ALA A 67 5.47 2.08 -10.98
CA ALA A 67 4.45 1.12 -11.35
C ALA A 67 3.52 1.71 -12.42
N ILE A 68 3.23 0.91 -13.43
CA ILE A 68 2.36 1.22 -14.56
C ILE A 68 1.09 0.37 -14.42
N PRO A 69 0.01 0.92 -13.84
CA PRO A 69 -1.28 0.24 -13.82
C PRO A 69 -1.89 0.25 -15.22
N SER A 70 -2.37 -0.91 -15.70
CA SER A 70 -3.08 -1.03 -16.97
C SER A 70 -4.46 -1.63 -16.74
N SER A 71 -5.51 -0.80 -16.82
CA SER A 71 -6.89 -1.25 -16.71
C SER A 71 -7.29 -2.18 -17.86
N LEU A 72 -6.77 -1.93 -19.07
CA LEU A 72 -7.03 -2.76 -20.25
C LEU A 72 -6.57 -4.21 -20.05
N HIS A 73 -5.39 -4.40 -19.43
CA HIS A 73 -4.82 -5.73 -19.22
C HIS A 73 -5.07 -6.27 -17.80
N GLN A 74 -5.70 -5.48 -16.94
CA GLN A 74 -5.89 -5.76 -15.50
C GLN A 74 -4.58 -6.17 -14.80
N LYS A 75 -3.49 -5.46 -15.11
CA LYS A 75 -2.14 -5.75 -14.61
C LYS A 75 -1.47 -4.50 -14.05
N VAL A 76 -0.60 -4.70 -13.08
CA VAL A 76 0.41 -3.72 -12.68
C VAL A 76 1.73 -4.16 -13.26
N LYS A 77 2.43 -3.25 -13.93
CA LYS A 77 3.78 -3.48 -14.45
C LYS A 77 4.76 -2.57 -13.72
N PHE A 78 6.04 -2.89 -13.73
CA PHE A 78 7.08 -2.04 -13.14
C PHE A 78 8.38 -2.20 -13.93
N THR A 79 9.23 -1.18 -13.89
CA THR A 79 10.52 -1.19 -14.58
C THR A 79 11.61 -1.69 -13.65
N VAL A 80 12.29 -2.76 -14.03
CA VAL A 80 13.43 -3.33 -13.31
C VAL A 80 14.56 -3.49 -14.31
N GLU A 81 15.73 -2.92 -14.02
CA GLU A 81 16.91 -2.96 -14.91
C GLU A 81 16.54 -2.59 -16.36
N GLU A 82 15.79 -1.49 -16.51
CA GLU A 82 15.30 -0.96 -17.80
C GLU A 82 14.29 -1.86 -18.55
N LYS A 83 13.84 -2.96 -17.95
CA LYS A 83 12.84 -3.87 -18.53
C LYS A 83 11.51 -3.74 -17.80
N ILE A 84 10.43 -3.72 -18.57
CA ILE A 84 9.08 -3.76 -18.02
C ILE A 84 8.72 -5.21 -17.69
N ILE A 85 8.42 -5.48 -16.42
CA ILE A 85 7.98 -6.77 -15.93
C ILE A 85 6.55 -6.69 -15.37
N THR A 86 5.91 -7.84 -15.17
CA THR A 86 4.57 -8.02 -14.60
C THR A 86 4.67 -8.92 -13.38
#